data_AF-A0A956FA93-F1
#
_entry.id   AF-A0A956FA93-F1
#
_cell.length_a   1.000
_cell.length_b   1.000
_cell.length_c   1.000
_cell.angle_alpha   90.00
_cell.angle_beta   90.00
_cell.angle_gamma   90.00
#
_symmetry.space_group_name_H-M   'P 1'
#
loop_
_entity.id
_entity.type
_entity.pdbx_description
1 polymer ?
#
loop_
_entity_poly.entity_id
_entity_poly.type
_entity_poly.pdbx_seq_one_letter_code
_entity_poly.pdbx_strand_id
1 'polypeptide(L)'
;MSIIVYLGPSLPLDRARAVLDAHYRPPAAQTDLLSDLVNLQPDAIALIDGVFMRTNAVWHKEILFALERGIPVYGASSMGALRAAECDAFGMIGVGAVYRMYASGDLIDDDEVALAHGPPDSGYLKTSEPMVNIRATFAAARERGIVSPDEHDEICTIAKRLHFSDRVFPLILSKARERGLAPETIERLGRFVRTDYVDLKAQDALELLERLAHPEAHPAPEVPELEVRRTSGFLTMYNCDRRVVVDEVPVRLNDIVRHSAVNLPDYNLLVFNAMNRFSTVLLARLLGIEPSAEEIAAERQRFCNRLELNDEQSVAQWRADNHVSDEELDGLMRETVLCRRVHRWLLYSRWTERCARPLLDHMRWEGRYPEAAEQTAAQERLLQAADGDHMTIDAWGARLPELIAEHKEWSDLVIDTDVKTWAEDAGFHRNLDLKLELLRARSARQVLVKMLESSLEDDVADAPPPS
;
A
#
# COMPACT_ATOMS: atom_id res chain seq x y z
N MET A 1 21.91 -1.22 5.07
CA MET A 1 20.77 -1.33 5.99
C MET A 1 19.93 -0.07 5.81
N SER A 2 18.66 -0.21 5.48
CA SER A 2 17.70 0.89 5.30
C SER A 2 16.96 1.10 6.62
N ILE A 3 17.20 2.24 7.28
CA ILE A 3 16.56 2.59 8.55
C ILE A 3 15.72 3.84 8.34
N ILE A 4 14.50 3.84 8.86
CA ILE A 4 13.62 5.02 8.84
C ILE A 4 13.56 5.61 10.24
N VAL A 5 13.79 6.92 10.37
CA VAL A 5 13.78 7.63 11.65
C VAL A 5 12.78 8.79 11.61
N TYR A 6 11.72 8.72 12.41
CA TYR A 6 10.76 9.81 12.58
C TYR A 6 11.25 10.78 13.66
N LEU A 7 11.67 11.97 13.25
CA LEU A 7 12.32 12.96 14.12
C LEU A 7 11.80 14.37 13.87
N GLY A 8 11.65 15.16 14.94
CA GLY A 8 11.42 16.60 14.85
C GLY A 8 12.01 17.32 16.05
N PRO A 9 11.19 17.87 16.97
CA PRO A 9 11.69 18.80 17.99
C PRO A 9 12.56 18.14 19.08
N SER A 10 12.62 16.81 19.17
CA SER A 10 13.38 16.16 20.25
C SER A 10 14.90 16.22 20.05
N LEU A 11 15.37 16.26 18.81
CA LEU A 11 16.79 16.41 18.48
C LEU A 11 16.96 17.11 17.11
N PRO A 12 17.84 18.12 16.99
CA PRO A 12 18.15 18.73 15.70
C PRO A 12 18.64 17.71 14.66
N LEU A 13 18.17 17.85 13.42
CA LEU A 13 18.44 16.89 12.34
C LEU A 13 19.93 16.75 12.00
N ASP A 14 20.68 17.85 12.03
CA ASP A 14 22.13 17.88 11.82
C ASP A 14 22.88 17.04 12.87
N ARG A 15 22.46 17.14 14.14
CA ARG A 15 23.00 16.32 15.22
C ARG A 15 22.64 14.84 15.05
N ALA A 16 21.42 14.54 14.63
CA ALA A 16 21.00 13.17 14.40
C ALA A 16 21.81 12.50 13.27
N ARG A 17 21.97 13.20 12.14
CA ARG A 17 22.74 12.73 10.97
C ARG A 17 24.23 12.53 11.26
N ALA A 18 24.77 13.23 12.26
CA ALA A 18 26.14 13.02 12.70
C ALA A 18 26.33 11.68 13.44
N VAL A 19 25.24 11.07 13.94
CA VAL A 19 25.26 9.80 14.68
C VAL A 19 24.87 8.62 13.79
N LEU A 20 23.82 8.76 12.97
CA LEU A 20 23.29 7.68 12.15
C LEU A 20 22.96 8.16 10.74
N ASP A 21 23.44 7.45 9.73
CA ASP A 21 23.00 7.63 8.34
C ASP A 21 21.73 6.82 8.10
N ALA A 22 20.60 7.52 7.90
CA ALA A 22 19.28 6.92 7.81
C ALA A 22 18.30 7.80 7.01
N HIS A 23 17.15 7.24 6.65
CA HIS A 23 16.04 7.96 6.04
C HIS A 23 15.25 8.71 7.11
N TYR A 24 15.64 9.96 7.36
CA TYR A 24 14.93 10.84 8.28
C TYR A 24 13.60 11.30 7.70
N ARG A 25 12.55 11.15 8.52
CA ARG A 25 11.18 11.57 8.28
C ARG A 25 10.78 12.64 9.30
N PRO A 26 9.81 13.51 8.96
CA PRO A 26 9.20 14.42 9.94
C PRO A 26 8.58 13.63 11.11
N PRO A 27 8.13 14.27 12.20
CA PRO A 27 7.36 13.59 13.25
C PRO A 27 6.21 12.77 12.66
N ALA A 28 6.08 11.51 13.09
CA ALA A 28 5.12 10.58 12.52
C ALA A 28 3.67 11.02 12.77
N ALA A 29 2.89 11.11 11.70
CA ALA A 29 1.43 11.14 11.75
C ALA A 29 0.83 9.75 11.47
N GLN A 30 -0.47 9.62 11.75
CA GLN A 30 -1.23 8.45 11.34
C GLN A 30 -1.00 8.18 9.85
N THR A 31 -0.76 6.91 9.52
CA THR A 31 -0.47 6.36 8.18
C THR A 31 0.95 6.59 7.67
N ASP A 32 1.76 7.45 8.27
CA ASP A 32 3.12 7.69 7.75
C ASP A 32 3.99 6.45 7.90
N LEU A 33 3.99 5.85 9.10
CA LEU A 33 4.72 4.60 9.39
C LEU A 33 4.24 3.48 8.47
N LEU A 34 2.93 3.31 8.34
CA LEU A 34 2.35 2.29 7.46
C LEU A 34 2.73 2.50 5.98
N SER A 35 2.75 3.74 5.52
CA SER A 35 3.06 4.06 4.12
C SER A 35 4.53 3.80 3.81
N ASP A 36 5.44 4.29 4.64
CA ASP A 36 6.88 4.05 4.51
C ASP A 36 7.21 2.56 4.62
N LEU A 37 6.56 1.83 5.54
CA LEU A 37 6.72 0.37 5.70
C LEU A 37 6.46 -0.38 4.40
N VAL A 38 5.32 -0.11 3.76
CA VAL A 38 4.92 -0.83 2.53
C VAL A 38 5.75 -0.38 1.33
N ASN A 39 6.01 0.92 1.21
CA ASN A 39 6.68 1.49 0.06
C ASN A 39 8.19 1.21 0.04
N LEU A 40 8.84 1.10 1.20
CA LEU A 40 10.30 1.04 1.31
C LEU A 40 10.84 -0.25 1.93
N GLN A 41 10.00 -1.04 2.63
CA GLN A 41 10.40 -2.29 3.29
C GLN A 41 11.70 -2.15 4.10
N PRO A 42 11.76 -1.22 5.08
CA PRO A 42 12.98 -0.92 5.80
C PRO A 42 13.43 -2.11 6.68
N ASP A 43 14.72 -2.17 6.97
CA ASP A 43 15.31 -3.15 7.89
C ASP A 43 14.97 -2.84 9.36
N ALA A 44 14.72 -1.56 9.69
CA ALA A 44 14.30 -1.13 11.02
C ALA A 44 13.59 0.23 10.99
N ILE A 45 12.74 0.48 11.99
CA ILE A 45 12.05 1.76 12.17
C ILE A 45 12.38 2.33 13.55
N ALA A 46 12.75 3.60 13.61
CA ALA A 46 12.93 4.39 14.81
C ALA A 46 11.85 5.46 14.91
N LEU A 47 10.97 5.33 15.89
CA LEU A 47 9.97 6.34 16.23
C LEU A 47 10.51 7.18 17.39
N ILE A 48 10.88 8.43 17.13
CA ILE A 48 11.25 9.39 18.18
C ILE A 48 10.06 10.32 18.38
N ASP A 49 9.75 11.13 17.37
CA ASP A 49 8.69 12.14 17.43
C ASP A 49 7.44 11.75 16.64
N GLY A 50 6.28 12.16 17.16
CA GLY A 50 4.98 12.08 16.51
C GLY A 50 4.26 13.42 16.56
N VAL A 51 3.31 13.64 15.65
CA VAL A 51 2.49 14.86 15.65
C VAL A 51 1.38 14.81 16.71
N PHE A 52 1.03 15.99 17.24
CA PHE A 52 -0.06 16.18 18.20
C PHE A 52 -1.11 17.15 17.65
N MET A 53 -2.39 16.93 17.98
CA MET A 53 -3.57 17.79 17.74
C MET A 53 -3.98 18.10 16.29
N ARG A 54 -3.06 18.52 15.41
CA ARG A 54 -3.38 18.97 14.03
C ARG A 54 -3.69 17.83 13.07
N THR A 55 -3.15 16.66 13.37
CA THR A 55 -3.37 15.43 12.62
C THR A 55 -3.37 14.30 13.63
N ASN A 56 -4.02 13.20 13.29
CA ASN A 56 -4.03 12.02 14.15
C ASN A 56 -2.59 11.53 14.37
N ALA A 57 -2.26 11.20 15.61
CA ALA A 57 -0.99 10.59 15.95
C ALA A 57 -0.87 9.18 15.33
N VAL A 58 0.36 8.74 15.10
CA VAL A 58 0.65 7.36 14.69
C VAL A 58 -0.04 6.37 15.61
N TRP A 59 -0.73 5.38 15.05
CA TRP A 59 -1.47 4.37 15.80
C TRP A 59 -0.58 3.18 16.17
N HIS A 60 -0.84 2.60 17.35
CA HIS A 60 -0.19 1.34 17.76
C HIS A 60 -0.37 0.23 16.71
N LYS A 61 -1.49 0.20 15.97
CA LYS A 61 -1.70 -0.82 14.92
C LYS A 61 -0.73 -0.74 13.74
N GLU A 62 -0.20 0.45 13.46
CA GLU A 62 0.83 0.61 12.41
C GLU A 62 2.13 -0.07 12.87
N ILE A 63 2.47 0.09 14.15
CA ILE A 63 3.64 -0.53 14.79
C ILE A 63 3.48 -2.04 14.86
N LEU A 64 2.33 -2.53 15.34
CA LEU A 64 2.05 -3.96 15.39
C LEU A 64 2.15 -4.62 14.01
N PHE A 65 1.69 -3.93 12.96
CA PHE A 65 1.77 -4.42 11.58
C PHE A 65 3.20 -4.46 11.03
N ALA A 66 4.08 -3.57 11.48
CA ALA A 66 5.51 -3.65 11.18
C ALA A 66 6.16 -4.83 11.90
N LEU A 67 5.85 -5.03 13.19
CA LEU A 67 6.35 -6.15 13.98
C LEU A 67 5.90 -7.50 13.42
N GLU A 68 4.64 -7.65 13.01
CA GLU A 68 4.14 -8.84 12.34
C GLU A 68 4.86 -9.16 11.02
N ARG A 69 5.44 -8.15 10.36
CA ARG A 69 6.33 -8.35 9.19
C ARG A 69 7.78 -8.68 9.55
N GLY A 70 8.06 -8.85 10.83
CA GLY A 70 9.41 -9.08 11.33
C GLY A 70 10.30 -7.82 11.28
N ILE A 71 9.73 -6.64 11.09
CA ILE A 71 10.51 -5.39 11.04
C ILE A 71 10.62 -4.84 12.47
N PRO A 72 11.84 -4.75 13.04
CA PRO A 72 12.03 -4.24 14.39
C PRO A 72 11.71 -2.75 14.46
N VAL A 73 10.94 -2.38 15.48
CA VAL A 73 10.55 -1.00 15.74
C VAL A 73 11.11 -0.55 17.09
N TYR A 74 11.80 0.58 17.09
CA TYR A 74 12.41 1.20 18.27
C TYR A 74 11.66 2.48 18.62
N GLY A 75 11.46 2.75 19.92
CA GLY A 75 10.80 3.95 20.41
C GLY A 75 11.56 4.62 21.55
N ALA A 76 11.69 5.96 21.49
CA ALA A 76 12.35 6.74 22.55
C ALA A 76 11.81 8.16 22.65
N SER A 77 12.22 8.86 23.71
CA SER A 77 12.17 10.33 23.90
C SER A 77 10.79 10.99 23.99
N SER A 78 9.92 10.80 23.00
CA SER A 78 8.69 11.57 22.82
C SER A 78 7.51 10.60 22.62
N MET A 79 6.66 10.82 21.63
CA MET A 79 5.60 9.88 21.23
C MET A 79 6.13 8.45 21.03
N GLY A 80 7.39 8.30 20.58
CA GLY A 80 8.06 7.02 20.46
C GLY A 80 8.19 6.25 21.76
N ALA A 81 8.55 6.92 22.86
CA ALA A 81 8.65 6.30 24.18
C ALA A 81 7.28 5.82 24.69
N LEU A 82 6.24 6.64 24.50
CA LEU A 82 4.86 6.27 24.84
C LEU A 82 4.41 5.03 24.06
N ARG A 83 4.58 5.04 22.74
CA ARG A 83 4.23 3.88 21.89
C ARG A 83 5.04 2.63 22.22
N ALA A 84 6.31 2.78 22.58
CA ALA A 84 7.12 1.66 23.06
C ALA A 84 6.56 1.06 24.35
N ALA A 85 6.18 1.87 25.34
CA ALA A 85 5.57 1.37 26.57
C ALA A 85 4.21 0.68 26.34
N GLU A 86 3.45 1.09 25.33
CA GLU A 86 2.20 0.42 24.95
C GLU A 86 2.42 -0.88 24.15
N CYS A 87 3.55 -0.97 23.40
CA CYS A 87 3.78 -2.02 22.41
C CYS A 87 4.94 -2.97 22.73
N ASP A 88 5.66 -2.77 23.85
CA ASP A 88 6.82 -3.58 24.21
C ASP A 88 6.46 -5.04 24.47
N ALA A 89 5.28 -5.30 25.04
CA ALA A 89 4.70 -6.63 25.20
C ALA A 89 4.49 -7.37 23.86
N PHE A 90 4.46 -6.66 22.74
CA PHE A 90 4.34 -7.21 21.39
C PHE A 90 5.67 -7.20 20.60
N GLY A 91 6.76 -6.74 21.21
CA GLY A 91 8.11 -6.75 20.61
C GLY A 91 8.66 -5.39 20.19
N MET A 92 7.96 -4.27 20.43
CA MET A 92 8.56 -2.94 20.22
C MET A 92 9.68 -2.68 21.23
N ILE A 93 10.78 -2.09 20.79
CA ILE A 93 11.98 -1.91 21.61
C ILE A 93 12.00 -0.49 22.17
N GLY A 94 11.71 -0.35 23.46
CA GLY A 94 11.87 0.93 24.16
C GLY A 94 13.32 1.27 24.49
N VAL A 95 13.70 2.53 24.32
CA VAL A 95 15.05 3.05 24.60
C VAL A 95 14.96 4.36 25.39
N GLY A 96 15.91 4.58 26.30
CA GLY A 96 15.98 5.82 27.06
C GLY A 96 15.14 5.87 28.34
N ALA A 97 15.32 6.94 29.09
CA ALA A 97 14.72 7.14 30.40
C ALA A 97 13.22 7.42 30.31
N VAL A 98 12.76 8.16 29.31
CA VAL A 98 11.33 8.50 29.14
C VAL A 98 10.51 7.24 28.89
N TYR A 99 11.01 6.32 28.04
CA TYR A 99 10.36 5.00 27.86
C TYR A 99 10.28 4.25 29.19
N ARG A 100 11.39 4.16 29.95
CA ARG A 100 11.42 3.45 31.24
C ARG A 100 10.40 4.03 32.23
N MET A 101 10.21 5.35 32.26
CA MET A 101 9.24 6.00 33.12
C MET A 101 7.78 5.72 32.70
N TYR A 102 7.48 5.61 31.40
CA TYR A 102 6.15 5.16 30.95
C TYR A 102 5.94 3.67 31.24
N ALA A 103 6.93 2.83 30.97
CA ALA A 103 6.86 1.39 31.20
C ALA A 103 6.71 1.03 32.70
N SER A 104 7.32 1.80 33.60
CA SER A 104 7.14 1.66 35.05
C SER A 104 5.82 2.23 35.57
N GLY A 105 5.14 3.07 34.78
CA GLY A 105 3.96 3.82 35.19
C GLY A 105 4.26 5.10 35.99
N ASP A 106 5.53 5.52 36.08
CA ASP A 106 5.91 6.82 36.67
C ASP A 106 5.34 8.00 35.86
N LEU A 107 5.21 7.81 34.54
CA LEU A 107 4.47 8.70 33.64
C LEU A 107 3.26 7.95 33.08
N ILE A 108 2.12 8.63 33.02
CA ILE A 108 0.85 8.09 32.49
C ILE A 108 0.24 9.05 31.47
N ASP A 109 0.37 10.36 31.69
CA ASP A 109 -0.23 11.37 30.82
C ASP A 109 0.59 11.57 29.53
N ASP A 110 -0.09 11.65 28.39
CA ASP A 110 0.54 11.92 27.09
C ASP A 110 1.20 13.31 27.02
N ASP A 111 0.69 14.26 27.81
CA ASP A 111 1.19 15.64 27.83
C ASP A 111 2.56 15.76 28.49
N GLU A 112 3.10 14.69 29.10
CA GLU A 112 4.43 14.70 29.71
C GLU A 112 5.54 14.92 28.67
N VAL A 113 5.34 14.39 27.46
CA VAL A 113 6.28 14.51 26.33
C VAL A 113 5.87 15.57 25.30
N ALA A 114 4.64 16.08 25.39
CA ALA A 114 4.10 17.07 24.46
C ALA A 114 4.74 18.46 24.63
N LEU A 115 4.98 19.14 23.51
CA LEU A 115 5.46 20.52 23.47
C LEU A 115 4.91 21.23 22.22
N ALA A 116 4.89 22.56 22.26
CA ALA A 116 4.61 23.39 21.09
C ALA A 116 5.90 23.68 20.33
N HIS A 117 5.85 23.61 19.00
CA HIS A 117 6.98 23.87 18.12
C HIS A 117 6.55 24.57 16.82
N GLY A 118 7.51 25.19 16.15
CA GLY A 118 7.35 25.79 14.82
C GLY A 118 7.17 24.76 13.71
N PRO A 119 6.84 25.21 12.48
CA PRO A 119 6.68 24.34 11.31
C PRO A 119 8.01 23.70 10.87
N PRO A 120 7.97 22.71 9.95
CA PRO A 120 9.16 22.05 9.41
C PRO A 120 10.25 23.01 8.90
N ASP A 121 9.86 24.12 8.23
CA ASP A 121 10.79 25.13 7.68
C ASP A 121 11.65 25.82 8.76
N SER A 122 11.20 25.80 10.02
CA SER A 122 11.95 26.32 11.16
C SER A 122 12.85 25.28 11.84
N GLY A 123 12.90 24.06 11.32
CA GLY A 123 13.56 22.93 11.98
C GLY A 123 12.85 22.50 13.27
N TYR A 124 11.53 22.68 13.34
CA TYR A 124 10.71 22.38 14.53
C TYR A 124 11.17 23.13 15.79
N LEU A 125 11.48 24.43 15.67
CA LEU A 125 11.91 25.26 16.79
C LEU A 125 10.94 25.15 17.97
N LYS A 126 11.42 24.70 19.13
CA LYS A 126 10.60 24.55 20.34
C LYS A 126 10.12 25.93 20.82
N THR A 127 8.82 26.06 21.09
CA THR A 127 8.22 27.27 21.68
C THR A 127 7.69 27.04 23.09
N SER A 128 7.67 25.79 23.54
CA SER A 128 7.43 25.40 24.94
C SER A 128 8.28 24.19 25.32
N GLU A 129 8.28 23.86 26.60
CA GLU A 129 9.05 22.80 27.22
C GLU A 129 8.17 21.59 27.55
N PRO A 130 8.62 20.36 27.25
CA PRO A 130 7.93 19.15 27.65
C PRO A 130 8.08 18.95 29.17
N MET A 131 7.07 18.38 29.82
CA MET A 131 7.07 18.23 31.28
C MET A 131 8.22 17.35 31.76
N VAL A 132 8.59 16.31 31.00
CA VAL A 132 9.73 15.44 31.35
C VAL A 132 11.06 16.21 31.48
N ASN A 133 11.33 17.18 30.60
CA ASN A 133 12.55 17.99 30.69
C ASN A 133 12.46 18.99 31.85
N ILE A 134 11.27 19.53 32.12
CA ILE A 134 11.03 20.40 33.28
C ILE A 134 11.32 19.64 34.58
N ARG A 135 10.76 18.43 34.74
CA ARG A 135 10.98 17.58 35.92
C ARG A 135 12.46 17.22 36.07
N ALA A 136 13.12 16.79 35.00
CA ALA A 136 14.54 16.45 35.01
C ALA A 136 15.40 17.65 35.41
N THR A 137 15.10 18.83 34.88
CA THR A 137 15.82 20.07 35.20
C THR A 137 15.62 20.48 36.66
N PHE A 138 14.39 20.40 37.18
CA PHE A 138 14.12 20.74 38.58
C PHE A 138 14.65 19.68 39.57
N ALA A 139 14.66 18.40 39.20
CA ALA A 139 15.30 17.35 39.97
C ALA A 139 16.81 17.62 40.12
N ALA A 140 17.50 17.97 39.03
CA ALA A 140 18.91 18.36 39.06
C ALA A 140 19.14 19.63 39.91
N ALA A 141 18.22 20.59 39.87
CA ALA A 141 18.27 21.78 40.71
C ALA A 141 18.16 21.41 42.21
N ARG A 142 17.24 20.50 42.55
CA ARG A 142 17.07 19.99 43.92
C ARG A 142 18.31 19.25 44.42
N GLU A 143 18.87 18.36 43.61
CA GLU A 143 20.09 17.61 43.96
C GLU A 143 21.28 18.52 44.25
N ARG A 144 21.36 19.66 43.56
CA ARG A 144 22.40 20.68 43.77
C ARG A 144 22.05 21.71 44.85
N GLY A 145 20.94 21.52 45.58
CA GLY A 145 20.51 22.42 46.66
C GLY A 145 20.02 23.80 46.18
N ILE A 146 19.69 23.93 44.89
CA ILE A 146 19.14 25.17 44.29
C ILE A 146 17.68 25.38 44.70
N VAL A 147 16.96 24.32 45.04
CA VAL A 147 15.61 24.35 45.61
C VAL A 147 15.50 23.29 46.70
N SER A 148 14.63 23.52 47.69
CA SER A 148 14.24 22.51 48.66
C SER A 148 13.34 21.43 48.03
N PRO A 149 13.12 20.27 48.68
CA PRO A 149 12.14 19.29 48.23
C PRO A 149 10.73 19.87 48.06
N ASP A 150 10.28 20.69 49.00
CA ASP A 150 8.94 21.31 48.95
C ASP A 150 8.83 22.33 47.80
N GLU A 151 9.89 23.11 47.56
CA GLU A 151 9.95 24.04 46.43
C GLU A 151 9.96 23.30 45.09
N HIS A 152 10.68 22.19 44.99
CA HIS A 152 10.69 21.33 43.80
C HIS A 152 9.28 20.83 43.46
N ASP A 153 8.57 20.29 44.46
CA ASP A 153 7.24 19.70 44.26
C ASP A 153 6.19 20.77 43.90
N GLU A 154 6.25 21.94 44.52
CA GLU A 154 5.36 23.06 44.20
C GLU A 154 5.59 23.58 42.76
N ILE A 155 6.85 23.75 42.33
CA ILE A 155 7.13 24.26 40.98
C ILE A 155 6.77 23.22 39.91
N CYS A 156 7.02 21.93 40.17
CA CYS A 156 6.53 20.85 39.30
C CYS A 156 5.00 20.88 39.20
N THR A 157 4.30 21.08 40.30
CA THR A 157 2.83 21.20 40.32
C THR A 157 2.35 22.41 39.52
N ILE A 158 3.03 23.55 39.63
CA ILE A 158 2.72 24.75 38.85
C ILE A 158 2.90 24.49 37.35
N ALA A 159 4.02 23.90 36.95
CA ALA A 159 4.31 23.60 35.55
C ALA A 159 3.31 22.61 34.96
N LYS A 160 2.95 21.54 35.69
CA LYS A 160 1.99 20.53 35.25
C LYS A 160 0.58 21.11 35.05
N ARG A 161 0.18 22.11 35.82
CA ARG A 161 -1.12 22.80 35.67
C ARG A 161 -1.19 23.68 34.42
N LEU A 162 -0.08 24.01 33.80
CA LEU A 162 -0.07 24.73 32.53
C LEU A 162 -0.38 23.75 31.39
N HIS A 163 -1.18 24.22 30.44
CA HIS A 163 -1.32 23.53 29.16
C HIS A 163 0.06 23.40 28.50
N PHE A 164 0.34 22.28 27.83
CA PHE A 164 1.68 21.98 27.31
C PHE A 164 2.22 23.05 26.36
N SER A 165 1.34 23.76 25.64
CA SER A 165 1.72 24.87 24.75
C SER A 165 2.26 26.09 25.49
N ASP A 166 1.91 26.25 26.76
CA ASP A 166 2.20 27.45 27.56
C ASP A 166 3.34 27.20 28.55
N ARG A 167 3.90 25.98 28.58
CA ARG A 167 5.00 25.59 29.46
C ARG A 167 6.30 26.24 29.03
N VAL A 168 6.52 27.47 29.46
CA VAL A 168 7.79 28.17 29.28
C VAL A 168 8.34 28.57 30.65
N PHE A 169 9.65 28.41 30.87
CA PHE A 169 10.27 28.72 32.16
C PHE A 169 9.93 30.12 32.68
N PRO A 170 9.90 31.20 31.88
CA PRO A 170 9.49 32.52 32.37
C PRO A 170 8.08 32.55 32.99
N LEU A 171 7.12 31.83 32.39
CA LEU A 171 5.75 31.77 32.90
C LEU A 171 5.67 30.91 34.18
N ILE A 172 6.36 29.76 34.19
CA ILE A 172 6.42 28.86 35.36
C ILE A 172 7.00 29.62 36.56
N LEU A 173 8.13 30.31 36.36
CA LEU A 173 8.80 31.09 37.41
C LEU A 173 7.95 32.30 37.88
N SER A 174 7.24 32.98 36.98
CA SER A 174 6.32 34.06 37.36
C SER A 174 5.20 33.54 38.26
N LYS A 175 4.60 32.41 37.90
CA LYS A 175 3.53 31.79 38.70
C LYS A 175 4.03 31.24 40.03
N ALA A 176 5.25 30.72 40.08
CA ALA A 176 5.89 30.30 41.33
C ALA A 176 6.08 31.48 42.29
N ARG A 177 6.51 32.65 41.77
CA ARG A 177 6.59 33.88 42.55
C ARG A 177 5.20 34.32 43.06
N GLU A 178 4.17 34.27 42.23
CA GLU A 178 2.78 34.60 42.62
C GLU A 178 2.24 33.69 43.73
N ARG A 179 2.72 32.44 43.81
CA ARG A 179 2.36 31.48 44.87
C ARG A 179 3.23 31.57 46.13
N GLY A 180 4.15 32.53 46.18
CA GLY A 180 4.91 32.84 47.39
C GLY A 180 6.29 32.19 47.48
N LEU A 181 6.85 31.64 46.39
CA LEU A 181 8.26 31.26 46.39
C LEU A 181 9.16 32.51 46.54
N ALA A 182 10.21 32.38 47.34
CA ALA A 182 11.13 33.47 47.64
C ALA A 182 11.78 34.02 46.35
N PRO A 183 11.87 35.36 46.19
CA PRO A 183 12.50 35.96 45.01
C PRO A 183 13.92 35.44 44.73
N GLU A 184 14.69 35.17 45.77
CA GLU A 184 16.05 34.63 45.68
C GLU A 184 16.07 33.21 45.10
N THR A 185 15.10 32.36 45.48
CA THR A 185 14.92 31.02 44.90
C THR A 185 14.58 31.12 43.41
N ILE A 186 13.65 32.02 43.05
CA ILE A 186 13.25 32.25 41.66
C ILE A 186 14.43 32.71 40.80
N GLU A 187 15.27 33.62 41.29
CA GLU A 187 16.45 34.09 40.56
C GLU A 187 17.49 32.97 40.37
N ARG A 188 17.78 32.22 41.44
CA ARG A 188 18.68 31.06 41.40
C ARG A 188 18.20 30.02 40.40
N LEU A 189 16.92 29.67 40.44
CA LEU A 189 16.33 28.70 39.52
C LEU A 189 16.31 29.21 38.08
N GLY A 190 15.98 30.49 37.88
CA GLY A 190 16.03 31.14 36.57
C GLY A 190 17.44 31.17 35.96
N ARG A 191 18.49 31.25 36.79
CA ARG A 191 19.88 31.07 36.34
C ARG A 191 20.15 29.61 35.99
N PHE A 192 19.75 28.69 36.87
CA PHE A 192 19.98 27.25 36.70
C PHE A 192 19.37 26.71 35.40
N VAL A 193 18.11 27.04 35.08
CA VAL A 193 17.46 26.59 33.85
C VAL A 193 18.14 27.09 32.58
N ARG A 194 18.95 28.15 32.65
CA ARG A 194 19.70 28.66 31.49
C ARG A 194 21.07 28.02 31.32
N THR A 195 21.70 27.56 32.42
CA THR A 195 23.07 27.04 32.42
C THR A 195 23.14 25.53 32.51
N ASP A 196 22.16 24.90 33.14
CA ASP A 196 22.16 23.48 33.54
C ASP A 196 20.83 22.80 33.15
N TYR A 197 20.22 23.24 32.05
CA TYR A 197 19.02 22.59 31.48
C TYR A 197 19.29 21.12 31.17
N VAL A 198 18.36 20.25 31.57
CA VAL A 198 18.44 18.81 31.30
C VAL A 198 17.47 18.47 30.17
N ASP A 199 18.00 18.30 28.96
CA ASP A 199 17.22 17.87 27.79
C ASP A 199 17.14 16.34 27.72
N LEU A 200 16.27 15.76 28.56
CA LEU A 200 16.09 14.31 28.62
C LEU A 200 15.62 13.74 27.28
N LYS A 201 14.74 14.47 26.58
CA LYS A 201 14.28 14.08 25.24
C LYS A 201 15.44 13.99 24.24
N ALA A 202 16.36 14.96 24.22
CA ALA A 202 17.51 14.90 23.32
C ALA A 202 18.48 13.76 23.68
N GLN A 203 18.67 13.49 24.98
CA GLN A 203 19.50 12.38 25.46
C GLN A 203 18.93 11.03 25.01
N ASP A 204 17.64 10.78 25.23
CA ASP A 204 16.96 9.54 24.80
C ASP A 204 17.00 9.34 23.28
N ALA A 205 16.81 10.43 22.52
CA ALA A 205 16.90 10.39 21.06
C ALA A 205 18.31 10.00 20.59
N LEU A 206 19.35 10.55 21.21
CA LEU A 206 20.73 10.18 20.92
C LEU A 206 21.03 8.74 21.31
N GLU A 207 20.59 8.28 22.49
CA GLU A 207 20.77 6.90 22.96
C GLU A 207 20.19 5.90 21.94
N LEU A 208 18.99 6.17 21.40
CA LEU A 208 18.38 5.33 20.37
C LEU A 208 19.21 5.32 19.06
N LEU A 209 19.66 6.49 18.60
CA LEU A 209 20.43 6.60 17.36
C LEU A 209 21.79 5.91 17.48
N GLU A 210 22.48 6.09 18.60
CA GLU A 210 23.75 5.42 18.91
C GLU A 210 23.58 3.90 18.96
N ARG A 211 22.49 3.42 19.56
CA ARG A 211 22.15 2.00 19.59
C ARG A 211 21.99 1.41 18.18
N LEU A 212 21.33 2.14 17.27
CA LEU A 212 21.14 1.73 15.87
C LEU A 212 22.41 1.86 15.02
N ALA A 213 23.31 2.78 15.35
CA ALA A 213 24.62 2.91 14.70
C ALA A 213 25.58 1.76 15.06
N HIS A 214 25.31 1.05 16.17
CA HIS A 214 26.15 -0.04 16.67
C HIS A 214 25.34 -1.34 16.91
N PRO A 215 24.76 -1.94 15.85
CA PRO A 215 23.89 -3.12 15.98
C PRO A 215 24.62 -4.33 16.56
N GLU A 216 25.92 -4.46 16.34
CA GLU A 216 26.78 -5.53 16.88
C GLU A 216 26.79 -5.54 18.42
N ALA A 217 26.76 -4.35 19.04
CA ALA A 217 26.75 -4.19 20.49
C ALA A 217 25.34 -4.36 21.08
N HIS A 218 24.32 -4.21 20.24
CA HIS A 218 22.91 -4.18 20.63
C HIS A 218 22.05 -4.93 19.61
N PRO A 219 22.20 -6.26 19.51
CA PRO A 219 21.42 -7.05 18.57
C PRO A 219 19.92 -6.83 18.83
N ALA A 220 19.16 -6.68 17.75
CA ALA A 220 17.72 -6.61 17.84
C ALA A 220 17.20 -7.93 18.45
N PRO A 221 16.34 -7.89 19.48
CA PRO A 221 15.64 -9.09 19.91
C PRO A 221 14.80 -9.63 18.76
N GLU A 222 14.64 -10.95 18.71
CA GLU A 222 13.70 -11.57 17.77
C GLU A 222 12.30 -11.03 18.02
N VAL A 223 11.63 -10.61 16.94
CA VAL A 223 10.25 -10.15 17.02
C VAL A 223 9.36 -11.37 17.30
N PRO A 224 8.53 -11.37 18.36
CA PRO A 224 7.64 -12.49 18.64
C PRO A 224 6.71 -12.76 17.46
N GLU A 225 6.31 -14.01 17.28
CA GLU A 225 5.26 -14.35 16.32
C GLU A 225 3.94 -13.68 16.76
N LEU A 226 3.51 -12.68 15.99
CA LEU A 226 2.40 -11.80 16.31
C LEU A 226 1.37 -11.86 15.18
N GLU A 227 0.14 -12.27 15.48
CA GLU A 227 -0.98 -12.14 14.54
C GLU A 227 -1.79 -10.89 14.88
N VAL A 228 -1.71 -9.86 14.04
CA VAL A 228 -2.41 -8.60 14.27
C VAL A 228 -3.82 -8.67 13.69
N ARG A 229 -4.82 -8.60 14.57
CA ARG A 229 -6.24 -8.54 14.16
C ARG A 229 -6.52 -7.34 13.26
N ARG A 230 -6.84 -7.65 11.99
CA ARG A 230 -7.26 -6.71 10.95
C ARG A 230 -8.67 -6.18 11.22
N THR A 231 -8.80 -5.21 12.12
CA THR A 231 -10.09 -4.54 12.36
C THR A 231 -10.50 -3.66 11.19
N SER A 232 -11.78 -3.34 11.08
CA SER A 232 -12.30 -2.41 10.07
C SER A 232 -11.50 -1.10 10.00
N GLY A 233 -11.20 -0.47 11.15
CA GLY A 233 -10.40 0.75 11.18
C GLY A 233 -8.97 0.59 10.65
N PHE A 234 -8.35 -0.58 10.84
CA PHE A 234 -7.02 -0.86 10.28
C PHE A 234 -7.11 -1.10 8.77
N LEU A 235 -8.12 -1.85 8.32
CA LEU A 235 -8.36 -2.09 6.90
C LEU A 235 -8.68 -0.79 6.15
N THR A 236 -9.44 0.14 6.74
CA THR A 236 -9.63 1.47 6.15
C THR A 236 -8.30 2.22 6.04
N MET A 237 -7.51 2.21 7.12
CA MET A 237 -6.21 2.86 7.11
C MET A 237 -5.28 2.28 6.02
N TYR A 238 -5.25 0.97 5.88
CA TYR A 238 -4.42 0.25 4.91
C TYR A 238 -4.91 0.44 3.46
N ASN A 239 -6.20 0.22 3.21
CA ASN A 239 -6.76 0.21 1.85
C ASN A 239 -7.09 1.61 1.31
N CYS A 240 -7.32 2.60 2.18
CA CYS A 240 -7.82 3.91 1.80
C CYS A 240 -6.84 5.04 2.13
N ASP A 241 -6.30 5.05 3.36
CA ASP A 241 -5.58 6.21 3.89
C ASP A 241 -4.06 6.14 3.69
N ARG A 242 -3.51 4.92 3.51
CA ARG A 242 -2.11 4.71 3.14
C ARG A 242 -1.76 5.56 1.92
N ARG A 243 -0.56 6.11 1.93
CA ARG A 243 -0.05 6.98 0.87
C ARG A 243 0.94 6.23 0.00
N VAL A 244 0.88 6.55 -1.27
CA VAL A 244 1.86 6.19 -2.29
C VAL A 244 2.53 7.46 -2.79
N VAL A 245 3.75 7.36 -3.30
CA VAL A 245 4.47 8.51 -3.87
C VAL A 245 4.40 8.41 -5.39
N VAL A 246 3.82 9.43 -6.02
CA VAL A 246 3.74 9.58 -7.48
C VAL A 246 4.32 10.95 -7.81
N ASP A 247 5.34 11.00 -8.67
CA ASP A 247 6.05 12.23 -9.02
C ASP A 247 6.47 13.07 -7.79
N GLU A 248 7.09 12.41 -6.80
CA GLU A 248 7.51 12.99 -5.52
C GLU A 248 6.37 13.51 -4.61
N VAL A 249 5.11 13.35 -5.03
CA VAL A 249 3.93 13.79 -4.27
C VAL A 249 3.30 12.61 -3.54
N PRO A 250 3.12 12.67 -2.20
CA PRO A 250 2.42 11.64 -1.46
C PRO A 250 0.90 11.77 -1.64
N VAL A 251 0.27 10.74 -2.21
CA VAL A 251 -1.18 10.68 -2.51
C VAL A 251 -1.82 9.53 -1.75
N ARG A 252 -2.97 9.75 -1.10
CA ARG A 252 -3.73 8.67 -0.46
C ARG A 252 -4.41 7.81 -1.51
N LEU A 253 -4.47 6.50 -1.30
CA LEU A 253 -5.14 5.58 -2.23
C LEU A 253 -6.60 5.99 -2.51
N ASN A 254 -7.33 6.43 -1.48
CA ASN A 254 -8.71 6.87 -1.65
C ASN A 254 -8.85 8.19 -2.44
N ASP A 255 -7.82 9.03 -2.45
CA ASP A 255 -7.83 10.26 -3.25
C ASP A 255 -7.67 9.92 -4.74
N ILE A 256 -6.92 8.87 -5.09
CA ILE A 256 -6.85 8.33 -6.47
C ILE A 256 -8.25 7.87 -6.93
N VAL A 257 -8.95 7.13 -6.08
CA VAL A 257 -10.32 6.66 -6.38
C VAL A 257 -11.27 7.84 -6.56
N ARG A 258 -11.26 8.83 -5.65
CA ARG A 258 -12.12 10.01 -5.72
C ARG A 258 -11.82 10.89 -6.92
N HIS A 259 -10.55 11.08 -7.24
CA HIS A 259 -10.14 11.83 -8.42
C HIS A 259 -10.61 11.10 -9.69
N SER A 260 -10.42 9.78 -9.77
CA SER A 260 -10.90 8.96 -10.89
C SER A 260 -12.41 9.04 -11.05
N ALA A 261 -13.16 9.08 -9.94
CA ALA A 261 -14.62 9.11 -9.94
C ALA A 261 -15.24 10.30 -10.68
N VAL A 262 -14.53 11.43 -10.72
CA VAL A 262 -15.02 12.65 -11.35
C VAL A 262 -14.34 12.97 -12.68
N ASN A 263 -13.26 12.25 -13.03
CA ASN A 263 -12.44 12.55 -14.22
C ASN A 263 -12.41 11.43 -15.26
N LEU A 264 -12.69 10.16 -14.92
CA LEU A 264 -12.71 9.06 -15.89
C LEU A 264 -14.11 8.93 -16.53
N PRO A 265 -14.21 8.96 -17.88
CA PRO A 265 -15.50 8.91 -18.56
C PRO A 265 -16.24 7.57 -18.37
N ASP A 266 -15.51 6.48 -18.17
CA ASP A 266 -16.01 5.12 -17.99
C ASP A 266 -16.03 4.67 -16.52
N TYR A 267 -15.85 5.59 -15.57
CA TYR A 267 -15.74 5.25 -14.14
C TYR A 267 -16.92 4.42 -13.60
N ASN A 268 -18.15 4.70 -14.05
CA ASN A 268 -19.33 3.94 -13.63
C ASN A 268 -19.24 2.46 -14.05
N LEU A 269 -18.71 2.19 -15.25
CA LEU A 269 -18.48 0.83 -15.72
C LEU A 269 -17.36 0.16 -14.93
N LEU A 270 -16.28 0.90 -14.64
CA LEU A 270 -15.18 0.43 -13.79
C LEU A 270 -15.68 0.01 -12.40
N VAL A 271 -16.48 0.86 -11.73
CA VAL A 271 -17.08 0.55 -10.42
C VAL A 271 -18.00 -0.65 -10.52
N PHE A 272 -18.86 -0.72 -11.54
CA PHE A 272 -19.77 -1.85 -11.73
C PHE A 272 -19.00 -3.17 -11.86
N ASN A 273 -17.94 -3.19 -12.67
CA ASN A 273 -17.09 -4.37 -12.86
C ASN A 273 -16.33 -4.75 -11.59
N ALA A 274 -15.76 -3.77 -10.87
CA ALA A 274 -15.08 -3.99 -9.60
C ALA A 274 -16.02 -4.57 -8.53
N MET A 275 -17.23 -4.01 -8.40
CA MET A 275 -18.24 -4.48 -7.45
C MET A 275 -18.80 -5.86 -7.81
N ASN A 276 -18.96 -6.18 -9.09
CA ASN A 276 -19.34 -7.52 -9.53
C ASN A 276 -18.24 -8.55 -9.22
N ARG A 277 -16.96 -8.23 -9.48
CA ARG A 277 -15.84 -9.07 -9.08
C ARG A 277 -15.86 -9.33 -7.57
N PHE A 278 -15.98 -8.27 -6.78
CA PHE A 278 -16.04 -8.38 -5.32
C PHE A 278 -17.25 -9.21 -4.84
N SER A 279 -18.41 -9.05 -5.48
CA SER A 279 -19.62 -9.84 -5.17
C SER A 279 -19.43 -11.32 -5.51
N THR A 280 -18.77 -11.64 -6.63
CA THR A 280 -18.43 -13.02 -6.99
C THR A 280 -17.44 -13.64 -5.99
N VAL A 281 -16.43 -12.89 -5.54
CA VAL A 281 -15.51 -13.33 -4.47
C VAL A 281 -16.28 -13.60 -3.17
N LEU A 282 -17.22 -12.71 -2.80
CA LEU A 282 -18.07 -12.90 -1.62
C LEU A 282 -18.91 -14.17 -1.74
N LEU A 283 -19.52 -14.43 -2.89
CA LEU A 283 -20.27 -15.66 -3.15
C LEU A 283 -19.36 -16.90 -3.04
N ALA A 284 -18.16 -16.87 -3.63
CA ALA A 284 -17.19 -17.96 -3.52
C ALA A 284 -16.85 -18.27 -2.06
N ARG A 285 -16.60 -17.23 -1.25
CA ARG A 285 -16.34 -17.36 0.20
C ARG A 285 -17.54 -17.93 0.96
N LEU A 286 -18.76 -17.46 0.66
CA LEU A 286 -20.00 -18.00 1.24
C LEU A 286 -20.21 -19.48 0.90
N LEU A 287 -19.77 -19.92 -0.28
CA LEU A 287 -19.79 -21.31 -0.70
C LEU A 287 -18.62 -22.15 -0.16
N GLY A 288 -17.71 -21.55 0.62
CA GLY A 288 -16.54 -22.24 1.17
C GLY A 288 -15.51 -22.67 0.11
N ILE A 289 -15.46 -21.96 -1.02
CA ILE A 289 -14.48 -22.24 -2.07
C ILE A 289 -13.14 -21.65 -1.64
N GLU A 290 -12.13 -22.50 -1.55
CA GLU A 290 -10.75 -22.09 -1.29
C GLU A 290 -9.85 -22.43 -2.49
N PRO A 291 -9.05 -21.47 -2.99
CA PRO A 291 -8.10 -21.71 -4.06
C PRO A 291 -6.83 -22.38 -3.53
N SER A 292 -6.29 -23.31 -4.32
CA SER A 292 -5.00 -23.94 -4.05
C SER A 292 -3.83 -23.04 -4.46
N ALA A 293 -2.64 -23.28 -3.89
CA ALA A 293 -1.43 -22.56 -4.27
C ALA A 293 -1.06 -22.76 -5.75
N GLU A 294 -1.34 -23.95 -6.30
CA GLU A 294 -1.13 -24.25 -7.73
C GLU A 294 -2.05 -23.40 -8.62
N GLU A 295 -3.33 -23.27 -8.26
CA GLU A 295 -4.27 -22.41 -8.99
C GLU A 295 -3.85 -20.93 -8.94
N ILE A 296 -3.36 -20.45 -7.80
CA ILE A 296 -2.87 -19.08 -7.64
C ILE A 296 -1.63 -18.84 -8.52
N ALA A 297 -0.68 -19.77 -8.52
CA ALA A 297 0.52 -19.69 -9.37
C ALA A 297 0.17 -19.74 -10.87
N ALA A 298 -0.78 -20.59 -11.26
CA ALA A 298 -1.28 -20.65 -12.64
C ALA A 298 -1.98 -19.35 -13.06
N GLU A 299 -2.77 -18.74 -12.18
CA GLU A 299 -3.38 -17.43 -12.46
C GLU A 299 -2.35 -16.31 -12.52
N ARG A 300 -1.30 -16.36 -11.69
CA ARG A 300 -0.17 -15.42 -11.78
C ARG A 300 0.53 -15.52 -13.13
N GLN A 301 0.79 -16.73 -13.62
CA GLN A 301 1.35 -16.93 -14.96
C GLN A 301 0.41 -16.39 -16.04
N ARG A 302 -0.89 -16.66 -15.92
CA ARG A 302 -1.91 -16.15 -16.85
C ARG A 302 -1.96 -14.63 -16.87
N PHE A 303 -1.88 -14.00 -15.70
CA PHE A 303 -1.80 -12.55 -15.55
C PHE A 303 -0.55 -11.99 -16.24
N CYS A 304 0.61 -12.62 -16.03
CA CYS A 304 1.86 -12.21 -16.67
C CYS A 304 1.78 -12.34 -18.20
N ASN A 305 1.26 -13.46 -18.72
CA ASN A 305 1.06 -13.67 -20.16
C ASN A 305 0.14 -12.60 -20.77
N ARG A 306 -0.95 -12.24 -20.07
CA ARG A 306 -1.93 -11.25 -20.55
C ARG A 306 -1.36 -9.83 -20.61
N LEU A 307 -0.42 -9.50 -19.73
CA LEU A 307 0.25 -8.20 -19.68
C LEU A 307 1.63 -8.22 -20.35
N GLU A 308 2.00 -9.32 -20.99
CA GLU A 308 3.30 -9.52 -21.64
C GLU A 308 4.50 -9.28 -20.69
N LEU A 309 4.33 -9.63 -19.42
CA LEU A 309 5.37 -9.56 -18.39
C LEU A 309 6.23 -10.83 -18.46
N ASN A 310 7.31 -10.77 -19.23
CA ASN A 310 8.08 -11.95 -19.64
C ASN A 310 9.11 -12.43 -18.60
N ASP A 311 9.43 -11.62 -17.60
CA ASP A 311 10.45 -11.90 -16.60
C ASP A 311 10.14 -11.27 -15.23
N GLU A 312 10.89 -11.67 -14.20
CA GLU A 312 10.71 -11.15 -12.83
C GLU A 312 10.91 -9.64 -12.73
N GLN A 313 11.75 -9.04 -13.59
CA GLN A 313 12.01 -7.61 -13.59
C GLN A 313 10.79 -6.84 -14.10
N SER A 314 10.15 -7.29 -15.18
CA SER A 314 8.93 -6.70 -15.71
C SER A 314 7.77 -6.79 -14.72
N VAL A 315 7.66 -7.90 -13.97
CA VAL A 315 6.68 -8.04 -12.89
C VAL A 315 7.00 -7.08 -11.74
N ALA A 316 8.27 -6.97 -11.34
CA ALA A 316 8.70 -6.04 -10.30
C ALA A 316 8.43 -4.58 -10.70
N GLN A 317 8.68 -4.21 -11.95
CA GLN A 317 8.39 -2.88 -12.48
C GLN A 317 6.88 -2.61 -12.48
N TRP A 318 6.07 -3.54 -12.99
CA TRP A 318 4.61 -3.41 -12.97
C TRP A 318 4.09 -3.20 -11.55
N ARG A 319 4.58 -3.96 -10.57
CA ARG A 319 4.22 -3.79 -9.15
C ARG A 319 4.60 -2.42 -8.62
N ALA A 320 5.80 -1.93 -8.96
CA ALA A 320 6.26 -0.60 -8.55
C ALA A 320 5.38 0.50 -9.15
N ASP A 321 5.06 0.42 -10.44
CA ASP A 321 4.21 1.38 -11.16
C ASP A 321 2.77 1.42 -10.62
N ASN A 322 2.29 0.29 -10.09
CA ASN A 322 0.94 0.17 -9.54
C ASN A 322 0.88 0.27 -8.01
N HIS A 323 2.02 0.45 -7.34
CA HIS A 323 2.15 0.50 -5.87
C HIS A 323 1.54 -0.72 -5.16
N VAL A 324 1.77 -1.91 -5.74
CA VAL A 324 1.25 -3.19 -5.26
C VAL A 324 2.40 -4.03 -4.71
N SER A 325 2.29 -4.43 -3.43
CA SER A 325 3.21 -5.41 -2.84
C SER A 325 2.99 -6.82 -3.42
N ASP A 326 3.95 -7.72 -3.26
CA ASP A 326 3.79 -9.11 -3.74
C ASP A 326 2.63 -9.83 -3.04
N GLU A 327 2.43 -9.58 -1.74
CA GLU A 327 1.29 -10.08 -0.96
C GLU A 327 -0.06 -9.61 -1.55
N GLU A 328 -0.14 -8.33 -1.94
CA GLU A 328 -1.34 -7.77 -2.58
C GLU A 328 -1.57 -8.34 -3.98
N LEU A 329 -0.50 -8.56 -4.75
CA LEU A 329 -0.59 -9.22 -6.05
C LEU A 329 -1.13 -10.65 -5.92
N ASP A 330 -0.61 -11.43 -4.98
CA ASP A 330 -1.11 -12.78 -4.68
C ASP A 330 -2.57 -12.74 -4.20
N GLY A 331 -2.94 -11.73 -3.41
CA GLY A 331 -4.32 -11.44 -3.04
C GLY A 331 -5.23 -11.24 -4.27
N LEU A 332 -4.79 -10.44 -5.25
CA LEU A 332 -5.52 -10.23 -6.50
C LEU A 332 -5.64 -11.52 -7.32
N MET A 333 -4.59 -12.34 -7.37
CA MET A 333 -4.64 -13.64 -8.05
C MET A 333 -5.63 -14.58 -7.38
N ARG A 334 -5.61 -14.65 -6.04
CA ARG A 334 -6.56 -15.43 -5.24
C ARG A 334 -8.00 -15.06 -5.54
N GLU A 335 -8.31 -13.75 -5.54
CA GLU A 335 -9.65 -13.25 -5.88
C GLU A 335 -10.06 -13.63 -7.30
N THR A 336 -9.13 -13.54 -8.25
CA THR A 336 -9.40 -13.89 -9.66
C THR A 336 -9.68 -15.39 -9.83
N VAL A 337 -8.92 -16.27 -9.16
CA VAL A 337 -9.18 -17.71 -9.14
C VAL A 337 -10.58 -18.00 -8.59
N LEU A 338 -10.98 -17.35 -7.50
CA LEU A 338 -12.31 -17.51 -6.91
C LEU A 338 -13.41 -17.14 -7.91
N CYS A 339 -13.24 -16.02 -8.61
CA CYS A 339 -14.15 -15.64 -9.70
C CYS A 339 -14.22 -16.72 -10.78
N ARG A 340 -13.08 -17.25 -11.25
CA ARG A 340 -13.05 -18.29 -12.28
C ARG A 340 -13.75 -19.57 -11.82
N ARG A 341 -13.57 -20.00 -10.57
CA ARG A 341 -14.25 -21.20 -10.04
C ARG A 341 -15.76 -21.02 -10.05
N VAL A 342 -16.26 -19.86 -9.62
CA VAL A 342 -17.70 -19.55 -9.68
C VAL A 342 -18.19 -19.48 -11.13
N HIS A 343 -17.46 -18.81 -12.02
CA HIS A 343 -17.82 -18.72 -13.44
C HIS A 343 -17.86 -20.09 -14.12
N ARG A 344 -16.86 -20.95 -13.90
CA ARG A 344 -16.84 -22.32 -14.40
C ARG A 344 -18.01 -23.13 -13.86
N TRP A 345 -18.30 -23.03 -12.57
CA TRP A 345 -19.48 -23.67 -11.99
C TRP A 345 -20.77 -23.24 -12.67
N LEU A 346 -20.95 -21.94 -12.98
CA LEU A 346 -22.10 -21.44 -13.74
C LEU A 346 -22.13 -21.98 -15.19
N LEU A 347 -20.99 -22.00 -15.88
CA LEU A 347 -20.86 -22.55 -17.23
C LEU A 347 -21.22 -24.05 -17.29
N TYR A 348 -20.83 -24.82 -16.27
CA TYR A 348 -21.16 -26.24 -16.15
C TYR A 348 -22.61 -26.46 -15.75
N SER A 349 -23.16 -25.61 -14.88
CA SER A 349 -24.56 -25.69 -14.46
C SER A 349 -25.54 -25.34 -15.60
N ARG A 350 -25.10 -24.54 -16.58
CA ARG A 350 -25.86 -24.15 -17.78
C ARG A 350 -25.32 -24.80 -19.05
N TRP A 351 -24.99 -26.09 -19.01
CA TRP A 351 -24.15 -26.74 -20.04
C TRP A 351 -24.58 -26.56 -21.51
N THR A 352 -25.88 -26.41 -21.82
CA THR A 352 -26.37 -26.17 -23.19
C THR A 352 -26.25 -24.72 -23.65
N GLU A 353 -26.46 -23.77 -22.74
CA GLU A 353 -26.47 -22.33 -23.03
C GLU A 353 -25.11 -21.67 -22.75
N ARG A 354 -24.32 -22.25 -21.84
CA ARG A 354 -23.00 -21.79 -21.39
C ARG A 354 -23.06 -20.30 -21.03
N CYS A 355 -22.29 -19.47 -21.72
CA CYS A 355 -22.29 -18.02 -21.58
C CYS A 355 -23.11 -17.30 -22.66
N ALA A 356 -23.75 -18.00 -23.61
CA ALA A 356 -24.32 -17.37 -24.81
C ALA A 356 -25.31 -16.26 -24.48
N ARG A 357 -26.36 -16.53 -23.68
CA ARG A 357 -27.32 -15.49 -23.28
C ARG A 357 -26.69 -14.34 -22.50
N PRO A 358 -26.00 -14.56 -21.36
CA PRO A 358 -25.45 -13.43 -20.60
C PRO A 358 -24.42 -12.62 -21.39
N LEU A 359 -23.64 -13.27 -22.27
CA LEU A 359 -22.71 -12.57 -23.15
C LEU A 359 -23.44 -11.72 -24.20
N LEU A 360 -24.46 -12.28 -24.87
CA LEU A 360 -25.28 -11.54 -25.83
C LEU A 360 -26.02 -10.36 -25.19
N ASP A 361 -26.58 -10.56 -23.99
CA ASP A 361 -27.24 -9.48 -23.23
C ASP A 361 -26.24 -8.37 -22.87
N HIS A 362 -25.02 -8.73 -22.45
CA HIS A 362 -23.98 -7.75 -22.16
C HIS A 362 -23.44 -7.06 -23.42
N MET A 363 -23.27 -7.76 -24.54
CA MET A 363 -22.90 -7.16 -25.82
C MET A 363 -23.95 -6.14 -26.30
N ARG A 364 -25.25 -6.41 -26.06
CA ARG A 364 -26.31 -5.44 -26.35
C ARG A 364 -26.26 -4.25 -25.41
N TRP A 365 -26.00 -4.50 -24.13
CA TRP A 365 -25.86 -3.45 -23.12
C TRP A 365 -24.71 -2.49 -23.45
N GLU A 366 -23.56 -3.02 -23.86
CA GLU A 366 -22.37 -2.24 -24.25
C GLU A 366 -22.43 -1.70 -25.69
N GLY A 367 -23.52 -1.96 -26.43
CA GLY A 367 -23.65 -1.52 -27.83
C GLY A 367 -22.72 -2.24 -28.82
N ARG A 368 -22.05 -3.33 -28.41
CA ARG A 368 -21.11 -4.12 -29.22
C ARG A 368 -21.78 -5.19 -30.10
N TYR A 369 -23.05 -5.49 -29.84
CA TYR A 369 -23.78 -6.54 -30.56
C TYR A 369 -23.94 -6.28 -32.07
N PRO A 370 -24.34 -5.06 -32.55
CA PRO A 370 -24.58 -4.84 -33.97
C PRO A 370 -23.35 -5.12 -34.84
N GLU A 371 -22.20 -4.57 -34.46
CA GLU A 371 -20.93 -4.77 -35.19
C GLU A 371 -20.53 -6.25 -35.22
N ALA A 372 -20.56 -6.94 -34.08
CA ALA A 372 -20.23 -8.36 -34.02
C ALA A 372 -21.20 -9.22 -34.88
N ALA A 373 -22.49 -8.88 -34.90
CA ALA A 373 -23.48 -9.56 -35.73
C ALA A 373 -23.23 -9.32 -37.23
N GLU A 374 -22.87 -8.10 -37.63
CA GLU A 374 -22.52 -7.77 -39.01
C GLU A 374 -21.26 -8.50 -39.48
N GLN A 375 -20.20 -8.51 -38.66
CA GLN A 375 -18.96 -9.25 -38.93
C GLN A 375 -19.23 -10.75 -39.07
N THR A 376 -20.02 -11.33 -38.16
CA THR A 376 -20.43 -12.74 -38.22
C THR A 376 -21.21 -13.02 -39.50
N ALA A 377 -22.16 -12.15 -39.88
CA ALA A 377 -22.92 -12.30 -41.12
C ALA A 377 -22.05 -12.20 -42.38
N ALA A 378 -21.02 -11.34 -42.38
CA ALA A 378 -20.06 -11.26 -43.48
C ALA A 378 -19.26 -12.57 -43.62
N GLN A 379 -18.78 -13.15 -42.51
CA GLN A 379 -18.12 -14.45 -42.51
C GLN A 379 -19.04 -15.56 -43.04
N GLU A 380 -20.31 -15.61 -42.61
CA GLU A 380 -21.28 -16.60 -43.11
C GLU A 380 -21.49 -16.48 -44.63
N ARG A 381 -21.55 -15.26 -45.18
CA ARG A 381 -21.68 -15.06 -46.64
C ARG A 381 -20.46 -15.59 -47.40
N LEU A 382 -19.24 -15.38 -46.89
CA LEU A 382 -18.02 -15.91 -47.48
C LEU A 382 -18.01 -17.45 -47.47
N LEU A 383 -18.45 -18.05 -46.36
CA LEU A 383 -18.53 -19.52 -46.25
C LEU A 383 -19.61 -20.11 -47.18
N GLN A 384 -20.74 -19.43 -47.35
CA GLN A 384 -21.78 -19.82 -48.31
C GLN A 384 -21.31 -19.73 -49.77
N ALA A 385 -20.47 -18.75 -50.10
CA ALA A 385 -19.87 -18.61 -51.42
C ALA A 385 -18.82 -19.71 -51.72
N ALA A 386 -18.33 -20.42 -50.71
CA ALA A 386 -17.27 -21.42 -50.83
C ALA A 386 -17.73 -22.81 -51.34
N ASP A 387 -18.97 -22.93 -51.84
CA ASP A 387 -19.58 -24.13 -52.47
C ASP A 387 -19.29 -25.48 -51.76
N GLY A 388 -19.26 -25.48 -50.42
CA GLY A 388 -19.12 -26.69 -49.59
C GLY A 388 -17.71 -27.23 -49.35
N ASP A 389 -16.66 -26.69 -49.99
CA ASP A 389 -15.29 -27.25 -49.93
C ASP A 389 -14.45 -26.75 -48.73
N HIS A 390 -15.09 -26.16 -47.72
CA HIS A 390 -14.42 -25.49 -46.60
C HIS A 390 -14.12 -26.39 -45.38
N MET A 391 -14.56 -27.66 -45.41
CA MET A 391 -14.39 -28.65 -44.33
C MET A 391 -13.82 -29.98 -44.85
N THR A 392 -12.82 -29.91 -45.74
CA THR A 392 -12.13 -31.09 -46.31
C THR A 392 -11.43 -31.93 -45.24
N ILE A 393 -11.19 -33.22 -45.53
CA ILE A 393 -10.46 -34.14 -44.63
C ILE A 393 -9.07 -33.56 -44.26
N ASP A 394 -8.40 -32.88 -45.19
CA ASP A 394 -7.12 -32.21 -44.95
C ASP A 394 -7.26 -31.01 -43.98
N ALA A 395 -8.37 -30.27 -44.06
CA ALA A 395 -8.66 -29.20 -43.12
C ALA A 395 -8.80 -29.70 -41.67
N TRP A 396 -9.31 -30.91 -41.48
CA TRP A 396 -9.41 -31.57 -40.17
C TRP A 396 -8.06 -32.04 -39.61
N GLY A 397 -7.04 -32.22 -40.46
CA GLY A 397 -5.68 -32.61 -40.08
C GLY A 397 -4.88 -31.51 -39.35
N ALA A 398 -5.25 -30.24 -39.54
CA ALA A 398 -4.56 -29.10 -38.92
C ALA A 398 -4.61 -29.17 -37.39
N ARG A 399 -3.49 -28.87 -36.72
CA ARG A 399 -3.43 -28.89 -35.24
C ARG A 399 -3.94 -27.56 -34.67
N LEU A 400 -4.54 -27.62 -33.49
CA LEU A 400 -5.13 -26.45 -32.85
C LEU A 400 -4.12 -25.29 -32.61
N PRO A 401 -2.86 -25.55 -32.20
CA PRO A 401 -1.85 -24.49 -32.09
C PRO A 401 -1.52 -23.80 -33.42
N GLU A 402 -1.52 -24.54 -34.53
CA GLU A 402 -1.27 -23.99 -35.88
C GLU A 402 -2.41 -23.05 -36.28
N LEU A 403 -3.66 -23.49 -36.10
CA LEU A 403 -4.84 -22.67 -36.39
C LEU A 403 -4.91 -21.40 -35.54
N ILE A 404 -4.48 -21.47 -34.28
CA ILE A 404 -4.40 -20.29 -33.40
C ILE A 404 -3.34 -19.32 -33.89
N ALA A 405 -2.14 -19.81 -34.24
CA ALA A 405 -1.06 -18.97 -34.75
C ALA A 405 -1.48 -18.25 -36.04
N GLU A 406 -2.06 -18.99 -37.00
CA GLU A 406 -2.63 -18.42 -38.24
C GLU A 406 -3.73 -17.40 -37.94
N HIS A 407 -4.60 -17.66 -36.98
CA HIS A 407 -5.70 -16.74 -36.68
C HIS A 407 -5.21 -15.43 -36.04
N LYS A 408 -4.18 -15.50 -35.18
CA LYS A 408 -3.56 -14.33 -34.55
C LYS A 408 -2.89 -13.38 -35.54
N GLU A 409 -2.51 -13.82 -36.73
CA GLU A 409 -2.02 -12.92 -37.79
C GLU A 409 -3.11 -11.97 -38.31
N TRP A 410 -4.39 -12.30 -38.07
CA TRP A 410 -5.56 -11.59 -38.58
C TRP A 410 -6.50 -11.10 -37.49
N SER A 411 -6.17 -11.32 -36.21
CA SER A 411 -7.00 -10.92 -35.09
C SER A 411 -6.19 -10.63 -33.83
N ASP A 412 -6.74 -9.76 -32.99
CA ASP A 412 -6.20 -9.42 -31.67
C ASP A 412 -6.57 -10.46 -30.60
N LEU A 413 -6.75 -11.74 -30.99
CA LEU A 413 -7.17 -12.80 -30.08
C LEU A 413 -6.08 -13.07 -29.03
N VAL A 414 -6.37 -12.75 -27.77
CA VAL A 414 -5.50 -13.05 -26.64
C VAL A 414 -5.87 -14.40 -26.02
N ILE A 415 -4.89 -15.31 -26.02
CA ILE A 415 -4.94 -16.59 -25.29
C ILE A 415 -3.84 -16.51 -24.23
N ASP A 416 -4.27 -16.30 -22.98
CA ASP A 416 -3.42 -15.98 -21.83
C ASP A 416 -3.06 -17.20 -20.96
N THR A 417 -3.65 -18.35 -21.25
CA THR A 417 -3.41 -19.63 -20.56
C THR A 417 -3.36 -20.77 -21.58
N ASP A 418 -3.27 -22.02 -21.13
CA ASP A 418 -3.33 -23.15 -22.05
C ASP A 418 -4.67 -23.16 -22.81
N VAL A 419 -4.62 -23.62 -24.07
CA VAL A 419 -5.73 -23.51 -25.01
C VAL A 419 -7.01 -24.18 -24.50
N LYS A 420 -6.88 -25.29 -23.76
CA LYS A 420 -8.04 -26.02 -23.24
C LYS A 420 -8.73 -25.19 -22.16
N THR A 421 -7.97 -24.71 -21.19
CA THR A 421 -8.47 -23.86 -20.10
C THR A 421 -9.07 -22.56 -20.64
N TRP A 422 -8.43 -21.95 -21.63
CA TRP A 422 -8.96 -20.75 -22.29
C TRP A 422 -10.29 -21.02 -23.00
N ALA A 423 -10.39 -22.12 -23.76
CA ALA A 423 -11.60 -22.47 -24.49
C ALA A 423 -12.78 -22.73 -23.55
N GLU A 424 -12.54 -23.44 -22.44
CA GLU A 424 -13.55 -23.67 -21.40
C GLU A 424 -14.05 -22.35 -20.79
N ASP A 425 -13.14 -21.44 -20.43
CA ASP A 425 -13.48 -20.13 -19.86
C ASP A 425 -14.22 -19.23 -20.87
N ALA A 426 -13.88 -19.35 -22.16
CA ALA A 426 -14.56 -18.64 -23.25
C ALA A 426 -15.95 -19.23 -23.59
N GLY A 427 -16.32 -20.37 -23.01
CA GLY A 427 -17.64 -21.00 -23.14
C GLY A 427 -17.73 -22.13 -24.16
N PHE A 428 -16.65 -22.47 -24.88
CA PHE A 428 -16.62 -23.58 -25.82
C PHE A 428 -16.82 -24.92 -25.09
N HIS A 429 -17.69 -25.79 -25.59
CA HIS A 429 -18.04 -27.05 -24.92
C HIS A 429 -16.91 -28.08 -24.98
N ARG A 430 -16.19 -28.16 -26.11
CA ARG A 430 -14.99 -28.97 -26.33
C ARG A 430 -13.94 -28.15 -27.08
N ASN A 431 -12.67 -28.55 -27.00
CA ASN A 431 -11.61 -28.04 -27.89
C ASN A 431 -11.96 -28.20 -29.37
N LEU A 432 -12.81 -29.19 -29.70
CA LEU A 432 -13.33 -29.37 -31.04
C LEU A 432 -14.17 -28.17 -31.52
N ASP A 433 -14.95 -27.55 -30.65
CA ASP A 433 -15.81 -26.42 -31.04
C ASP A 433 -14.96 -25.18 -31.37
N LEU A 434 -13.92 -24.92 -30.57
CA LEU A 434 -12.93 -23.90 -30.89
C LEU A 434 -12.20 -24.21 -32.20
N LYS A 435 -11.80 -25.47 -32.41
CA LYS A 435 -11.16 -25.89 -33.66
C LYS A 435 -12.07 -25.63 -34.87
N LEU A 436 -13.36 -25.96 -34.75
CA LEU A 436 -14.35 -25.73 -35.79
C LEU A 436 -14.49 -24.24 -36.13
N GLU A 437 -14.58 -23.37 -35.13
CA GLU A 437 -14.67 -21.92 -35.38
C GLU A 437 -13.39 -21.36 -36.03
N LEU A 438 -12.21 -21.82 -35.62
CA LEU A 438 -10.95 -21.40 -36.26
C LEU A 438 -10.84 -21.90 -37.71
N LEU A 439 -11.32 -23.11 -37.99
CA LEU A 439 -11.38 -23.64 -39.36
C LEU A 439 -12.36 -22.82 -40.22
N ARG A 440 -13.55 -22.49 -39.70
CA ARG A 440 -14.51 -21.59 -40.36
C ARG A 440 -13.86 -20.24 -40.67
N ALA A 441 -13.18 -19.65 -39.69
CA ALA A 441 -12.48 -18.38 -39.88
C ALA A 441 -11.36 -18.49 -40.93
N ARG A 442 -10.62 -19.60 -40.99
CA ARG A 442 -9.58 -19.82 -42.02
C ARG A 442 -10.17 -19.94 -43.42
N SER A 443 -11.23 -20.74 -43.57
CA SER A 443 -11.88 -20.93 -44.86
C SER A 443 -12.49 -19.63 -45.38
N ALA A 444 -13.11 -18.83 -44.52
CA ALA A 444 -13.62 -17.51 -44.90
C ALA A 444 -12.49 -16.57 -45.39
N ARG A 445 -11.33 -16.57 -44.72
CA ARG A 445 -10.15 -15.81 -45.16
C ARG A 445 -9.65 -16.27 -46.52
N GLN A 446 -9.57 -17.57 -46.78
CA GLN A 446 -9.12 -18.10 -48.06
C GLN A 446 -10.04 -17.68 -49.21
N VAL A 447 -11.36 -17.67 -48.99
CA VAL A 447 -12.31 -17.16 -49.98
C VAL A 447 -12.10 -15.67 -50.23
N LEU A 448 -11.94 -14.88 -49.16
CA LEU A 448 -11.70 -13.45 -49.26
C LEU A 448 -10.42 -13.13 -50.05
N VAL A 449 -9.31 -13.83 -49.76
CA VAL A 449 -8.03 -13.66 -50.48
C VAL A 449 -8.19 -14.02 -51.96
N LYS A 450 -8.84 -15.15 -52.29
CA LYS A 450 -9.10 -15.53 -53.69
C LYS A 450 -9.95 -14.50 -54.42
N MET A 451 -10.97 -13.94 -53.76
CA MET A 451 -11.80 -12.88 -54.34
C MET A 451 -10.97 -11.62 -54.62
N LEU A 452 -10.10 -11.22 -53.69
CA LEU A 452 -9.21 -10.07 -53.86
C LEU A 452 -8.20 -10.30 -54.99
N GLU A 453 -7.58 -11.49 -55.06
CA GLU A 453 -6.66 -11.87 -56.14
C GLU A 453 -7.36 -11.83 -57.51
N SER A 454 -8.57 -12.38 -57.64
CA SER A 454 -9.34 -12.31 -58.89
C SER A 454 -9.70 -10.88 -59.30
N SER A 455 -10.03 -10.01 -58.34
CA SER A 455 -10.34 -8.60 -58.64
C SER A 455 -9.10 -7.80 -59.08
N LEU A 456 -7.92 -8.14 -58.57
CA LEU A 456 -6.66 -7.51 -58.96
C LEU A 456 -6.19 -7.98 -60.34
N GLU A 457 -6.45 -9.24 -60.71
CA GLU A 457 -6.17 -9.75 -62.05
C GLU A 457 -7.06 -9.08 -63.11
N ASP A 458 -8.34 -8.81 -62.79
CA ASP A 458 -9.27 -8.09 -63.66
C ASP A 458 -8.86 -6.61 -63.85
N ASP A 459 -8.38 -5.93 -62.80
CA ASP A 459 -7.89 -4.53 -62.87
C ASP A 459 -6.57 -4.38 -63.67
N VAL A 460 -5.70 -5.41 -63.66
CA VAL A 460 -4.45 -5.41 -64.46
C VAL A 460 -4.73 -5.70 -65.94
N ALA A 461 -5.78 -6.44 -66.26
CA ALA A 461 -6.21 -6.68 -67.64
C ALA A 461 -6.81 -5.43 -68.31
N ASP A 462 -7.32 -4.47 -67.53
CA ASP A 462 -7.91 -3.22 -68.00
C ASP A 462 -6.94 -2.01 -68.00
N ALA A 463 -5.67 -2.22 -67.64
CA ALA A 463 -4.64 -1.18 -67.70
C ALA A 463 -4.21 -0.88 -69.17
N PRO A 464 -4.27 0.38 -69.64
CA PRO A 464 -3.87 0.70 -71.01
C PRO A 464 -2.37 0.46 -71.19
N PRO A 465 -1.92 -0.03 -72.36
CA PRO A 465 -0.52 -0.40 -72.57
C PRO A 465 0.40 0.83 -72.45
N PRO A 466 1.64 0.66 -71.96
CA PRO A 466 2.59 1.77 -71.85
C PRO A 466 2.94 2.31 -73.24
N SER A 467 2.95 3.64 -73.32
CA SER A 467 3.09 4.47 -74.53
C SER A 467 4.36 4.23 -75.33
#